data_AF-A0A532AH68-F1
#
_entry.id   AF-A0A532AH68-F1
#
_cell.length_a   1.000
_cell.length_b   1.000
_cell.length_c   1.000
_cell.angle_alpha   90.00
_cell.angle_beta   90.00
_cell.angle_gamma   90.00
#
_symmetry.space_group_name_H-M   'P 1'
#
loop_
_entity.id
_entity.type
_entity.pdbx_description
1 polymer ?
#
loop_
_entity_poly.entity_id
_entity_poly.type
_entity_poly.pdbx_seq_one_letter_code
_entity_poly.pdbx_strand_id
1 'polypeptide(L)'
;HFMAVTKGGRSAIATTTGNEDCHVILRGGIVPNYDAASIAAACAELGRIGVAPRLMIDVSHANSSKKPENQPGVAAVVAGQVAAGDERIIGVM
;
A
#
# COMPACT_ATOMS: atom_id res chain seq x y z
N HIS A 1 -7.77 11.14 -19.38
CA HIS A 1 -8.21 10.26 -20.48
C HIS A 1 -7.17 9.16 -20.70
N PHE A 2 -7.57 7.97 -21.17
CA PHE A 2 -6.65 6.89 -21.55
C PHE A 2 -7.25 6.01 -22.65
N MET A 3 -6.42 5.29 -23.41
CA MET A 3 -6.89 4.33 -24.42
C MET A 3 -7.51 3.11 -23.75
N ALA A 4 -8.71 2.73 -24.18
CA ALA A 4 -9.48 1.64 -23.60
C ALA A 4 -10.27 0.88 -24.68
N VAL A 5 -11.05 -0.10 -24.25
CA VAL A 5 -12.03 -0.80 -25.09
C VAL A 5 -13.43 -0.62 -24.53
N THR A 6 -14.41 -0.41 -25.41
CA THR A 6 -15.82 -0.47 -25.05
C THR A 6 -16.21 -1.90 -24.65
N LYS A 7 -17.34 -2.06 -23.96
CA LYS A 7 -17.86 -3.39 -23.60
C LYS A 7 -18.12 -4.31 -24.81
N GLY A 8 -18.29 -3.74 -26.01
CA GLY A 8 -18.42 -4.47 -27.26
C GLY A 8 -17.08 -4.77 -27.96
N GLY A 9 -15.94 -4.55 -27.31
CA GLY A 9 -14.61 -4.87 -27.84
C GLY A 9 -14.03 -3.87 -28.84
N ARG A 10 -14.66 -2.70 -29.02
CA ARG A 10 -14.14 -1.64 -29.91
C ARG A 10 -13.17 -0.73 -29.16
N SER A 11 -12.06 -0.38 -29.79
CA SER A 11 -11.11 0.63 -29.28
C SER A 11 -11.80 1.98 -29.05
N ALA A 12 -11.44 2.67 -27.96
CA ALA A 12 -12.01 3.95 -27.56
C ALA A 12 -11.03 4.74 -26.68
N ILE A 13 -11.38 6.00 -26.41
CA ILE A 13 -10.73 6.81 -25.37
C ILE A 13 -11.68 6.89 -24.18
N ALA A 14 -11.24 6.42 -23.01
CA ALA A 14 -11.98 6.52 -21.77
C ALA A 14 -11.67 7.83 -21.04
N THR A 15 -12.70 8.38 -20.41
CA THR A 15 -12.62 9.49 -19.47
C THR A 15 -13.06 8.99 -18.11
N THR A 16 -12.36 9.39 -17.05
CA THR A 16 -12.72 9.04 -15.68
C THR A 16 -13.10 10.30 -14.91
N THR A 17 -13.85 10.11 -13.84
CA THR A 17 -14.18 11.17 -12.86
C THR A 17 -13.14 11.27 -11.74
N GLY A 18 -12.11 10.42 -11.76
CA GLY A 18 -11.21 10.20 -10.62
C GLY A 18 -11.69 9.05 -9.72
N ASN A 19 -10.78 8.52 -8.89
CA ASN A 19 -11.08 7.55 -7.85
C ASN A 19 -10.52 8.09 -6.52
N GLU A 20 -11.41 8.42 -5.59
CA GLU A 20 -11.06 8.98 -4.28
C GLU A 20 -10.64 7.91 -3.27
N ASP A 21 -10.99 6.65 -3.53
CA ASP A 21 -10.71 5.50 -2.66
C ASP A 21 -9.37 4.84 -3.00
N CYS A 22 -8.31 5.66 -3.07
CA CYS A 22 -6.94 5.20 -3.32
C CYS A 22 -6.13 5.18 -2.02
N HIS A 23 -5.21 4.21 -1.89
CA HIS A 23 -4.23 4.16 -0.80
C HIS A 23 -2.91 3.56 -1.27
N VAL A 24 -1.86 3.74 -0.47
CA VAL A 24 -0.52 3.22 -0.78
C VAL A 24 -0.33 1.83 -0.18
N ILE A 25 0.44 0.99 -0.86
CA ILE A 25 0.89 -0.31 -0.35
C ILE A 25 2.40 -0.24 -0.12
N LEU A 26 2.84 -0.43 1.12
CA LEU A 26 4.25 -0.61 1.47
C LEU A 26 4.63 -2.08 1.27
N ARG A 27 5.45 -2.35 0.24
CA ARG A 27 5.81 -3.71 -0.21
C ARG A 27 7.31 -4.00 -0.26
N GLY A 28 8.09 -3.18 0.44
CA GLY A 28 9.55 -3.18 0.43
C GLY A 28 10.14 -2.59 -0.85
N GLY A 29 11.47 -2.42 -0.83
CA GLY A 29 12.28 -1.99 -1.96
C GLY A 29 13.63 -2.69 -1.93
N ILE A 30 14.72 -1.93 -1.93
CA ILE A 30 16.06 -2.49 -1.66
C ILE A 30 16.11 -3.09 -0.24
N VAL A 31 15.42 -2.43 0.70
CA VAL A 31 15.20 -2.91 2.07
C VAL A 31 13.70 -3.03 2.35
N PRO A 32 13.28 -3.85 3.32
CA PRO A 32 11.90 -3.86 3.82
C PRO A 32 11.47 -2.48 4.35
N ASN A 33 10.17 -2.18 4.31
CA ASN A 33 9.62 -0.90 4.73
C ASN A 33 8.31 -1.03 5.53
N TYR A 34 8.18 -2.09 6.32
CA TYR A 34 7.02 -2.35 7.19
C TYR A 34 7.21 -1.89 8.65
N ASP A 35 8.36 -1.33 8.99
CA ASP A 35 8.65 -0.81 10.31
C ASP A 35 7.98 0.56 10.57
N ALA A 36 7.90 0.94 11.84
CA ALA A 36 7.22 2.16 12.29
C ALA A 36 7.84 3.45 11.70
N ALA A 37 9.15 3.49 11.46
CA ALA A 37 9.79 4.66 10.88
C ALA A 37 9.45 4.79 9.38
N SER A 38 9.44 3.67 8.66
CA SER A 38 8.99 3.61 7.27
C SER A 38 7.52 4.05 7.11
N ILE A 39 6.63 3.58 8.00
CA ILE A 39 5.22 3.98 8.02
C ILE A 39 5.08 5.48 8.32
N ALA A 40 5.81 5.99 9.32
CA ALA A 40 5.78 7.41 9.67
C ALA A 40 6.24 8.29 8.50
N ALA A 41 7.32 7.91 7.82
CA ALA A 41 7.82 8.64 6.65
C ALA A 41 6.79 8.63 5.50
N ALA A 42 6.18 7.49 5.20
CA ALA A 42 5.16 7.38 4.16
C ALA A 42 3.92 8.25 4.50
N CYS A 43 3.42 8.17 5.73
CA CYS A 43 2.29 8.97 6.19
C CYS A 43 2.57 10.47 6.21
N ALA A 44 3.81 10.88 6.52
CA ALA A 44 4.21 12.29 6.45
C ALA A 44 4.16 12.83 5.02
N GLU A 45 4.65 12.06 4.04
CA GLU A 45 4.58 12.45 2.63
C GLU A 45 3.13 12.50 2.12
N LEU A 46 2.29 11.53 2.50
CA LEU A 46 0.86 11.56 2.18
C LEU A 46 0.17 12.82 2.71
N GLY A 47 0.43 13.16 3.99
CA GLY A 47 -0.08 14.39 4.59
C GLY A 47 0.40 15.64 3.87
N ARG A 48 1.67 15.69 3.46
CA ARG A 48 2.25 16.83 2.72
C ARG A 48 1.56 17.09 1.39
N ILE A 49 1.05 16.05 0.73
CA ILE A 49 0.32 16.16 -0.55
C ILE A 49 -1.21 16.20 -0.39
N GLY A 50 -1.71 16.28 0.85
CA GLY A 50 -3.16 16.36 1.13
C GLY A 50 -3.92 15.05 0.95
N VAL A 51 -3.22 13.91 0.94
CA VAL A 51 -3.83 12.57 0.88
C VAL A 51 -3.94 12.01 2.30
N ALA A 52 -5.06 11.34 2.61
CA ALA A 52 -5.25 10.72 3.91
C ALA A 52 -4.09 9.74 4.22
N PRO A 53 -3.44 9.85 5.40
CA PRO A 53 -2.25 9.06 5.73
C PRO A 53 -2.62 7.64 6.17
N ARG A 54 -3.28 6.90 5.27
CA ARG A 54 -3.75 5.53 5.47
C ARG A 54 -3.09 4.63 4.44
N LEU A 55 -2.55 3.50 4.88
CA LEU A 55 -1.77 2.60 4.03
C LEU A 55 -2.01 1.13 4.35
N MET A 56 -1.70 0.28 3.38
CA MET A 56 -1.67 -1.17 3.51
C MET A 56 -0.21 -1.66 3.50
N ILE A 57 0.06 -2.77 4.18
CA ILE A 57 1.39 -3.40 4.20
C ILE A 57 1.33 -4.76 3.50
N ASP A 58 2.11 -4.95 2.44
CA ASP A 58 2.32 -6.24 1.78
C ASP A 58 3.39 -7.00 2.57
N VAL A 59 3.02 -8.12 3.20
CA VAL A 59 3.93 -8.91 4.04
C VAL A 59 4.88 -9.77 3.21
N SER A 60 4.66 -9.84 1.90
CA SER A 60 5.42 -10.64 0.94
C SER A 60 6.49 -9.80 0.23
N HIS A 61 6.82 -10.16 -1.02
CA HIS A 61 7.73 -9.43 -1.89
C HIS A 61 9.03 -8.98 -1.22
N ALA A 62 9.42 -7.71 -1.33
CA ALA A 62 10.68 -7.25 -0.76
C ALA A 62 10.61 -7.17 0.77
N ASN A 63 9.43 -7.05 1.37
CA ASN A 63 9.26 -7.10 2.83
C ASN A 63 9.61 -8.49 3.41
N SER A 64 9.30 -9.57 2.68
CA SER A 64 9.72 -10.93 3.05
C SER A 64 11.09 -11.34 2.49
N SER A 65 11.81 -10.45 1.81
CA SER A 65 12.99 -10.81 0.99
C SER A 65 12.71 -11.90 -0.05
N LYS A 66 11.47 -11.92 -0.59
CA LYS A 66 10.93 -12.92 -1.52
C LYS A 66 10.95 -14.35 -0.96
N LYS A 67 10.87 -14.49 0.37
CA LYS A 67 10.85 -15.77 1.08
C LYS A 67 9.51 -15.94 1.79
N PRO A 68 8.61 -16.81 1.32
CA PRO A 68 7.29 -17.01 1.93
C PRO A 68 7.35 -17.32 3.43
N GLU A 69 8.38 -18.04 3.87
CA GLU A 69 8.64 -18.39 5.27
C GLU A 69 8.86 -17.16 6.20
N ASN A 70 9.21 -16.00 5.64
CA ASN A 70 9.39 -14.76 6.41
C ASN A 70 8.07 -14.00 6.60
N GLN A 71 7.02 -14.28 5.82
CA GLN A 71 5.76 -13.53 5.88
C GLN A 71 5.10 -13.56 7.28
N PRO A 72 5.06 -14.68 8.02
CA PRO A 72 4.53 -14.69 9.38
C PRO A 72 5.28 -13.76 10.33
N GLY A 73 6.60 -13.62 10.17
CA GLY A 73 7.42 -12.70 10.95
C GLY A 73 7.09 -11.24 10.67
N VAL A 74 6.93 -10.88 9.38
CA VAL A 74 6.51 -9.54 8.97
C VAL A 74 5.10 -9.25 9.50
N ALA A 75 4.16 -10.18 9.35
CA ALA A 75 2.80 -10.05 9.85
C ALA A 75 2.75 -9.86 11.38
N ALA A 76 3.59 -10.56 12.13
CA ALA A 76 3.69 -10.40 13.59
C ALA A 76 4.16 -8.98 13.98
N VAL A 77 5.12 -8.40 13.25
CA VAL A 77 5.58 -7.02 13.48
C VAL A 77 4.47 -6.02 13.17
N VAL A 78 3.75 -6.20 12.05
CA VAL A 78 2.62 -5.33 11.69
C VAL A 78 1.48 -5.44 12.72
N ALA A 79 1.14 -6.66 13.15
CA ALA A 79 0.14 -6.89 14.18
C ALA A 79 0.50 -6.21 15.51
N GLY A 80 1.79 -6.22 15.89
CA GLY A 80 2.28 -5.49 17.06
C GLY A 80 2.06 -3.98 16.96
N GLN A 81 2.26 -3.38 15.78
CA GLN A 81 2.02 -1.95 15.55
C GLN A 81 0.53 -1.60 15.61
N VAL A 82 -0.33 -2.43 15.02
CA VAL A 82 -1.79 -2.28 15.12
C VAL A 82 -2.24 -2.41 16.57
N ALA A 83 -1.74 -3.41 17.31
CA ALA A 83 -2.05 -3.60 18.73
C ALA A 83 -1.55 -2.44 19.61
N ALA A 84 -0.49 -1.75 19.20
CA ALA A 84 0.01 -0.54 19.85
C ALA A 84 -0.81 0.73 19.51
N GLY A 85 -1.85 0.62 18.68
CA GLY A 85 -2.77 1.70 18.34
C GLY A 85 -2.42 2.46 17.05
N ASP A 86 -1.61 1.89 16.16
CA ASP A 86 -1.36 2.53 14.85
C ASP A 86 -2.56 2.38 13.91
N GLU A 87 -3.48 3.35 13.95
CA GLU A 87 -4.69 3.40 13.12
C GLU A 87 -4.43 3.73 11.64
N ARG A 88 -3.19 4.06 11.27
CA ARG A 88 -2.82 4.39 9.88
C ARG A 88 -2.74 3.14 9.01
N ILE A 89 -2.52 1.96 9.61
CA ILE A 89 -2.47 0.67 8.93
C ILE A 89 -3.91 0.17 8.72
N ILE A 90 -4.41 0.27 7.50
CA ILE A 90 -5.80 -0.09 7.15
C ILE A 90 -5.96 -1.50 6.59
N GLY A 91 -4.86 -2.20 6.33
CA GLY A 91 -4.90 -3.54 5.79
C GLY A 91 -3.53 -4.19 5.64
N VAL A 92 -3.57 -5.49 5.35
CA VAL A 92 -2.40 -6.31 5.01
C VAL A 92 -2.65 -7.06 3.70
N MET A 93 -1.57 -7.36 2.97
CA MET A 93 -1.57 -8.15 1.73
C MET A 93 -0.56 -9.28 1.81
#